data_AF-Q584S5-F1
#
_entry.id   AF-Q584S5-F1
#
_cell.length_a   1.000
_cell.length_b   1.000
_cell.length_c   1.000
_cell.angle_alpha   90.00
_cell.angle_beta   90.00
_cell.angle_gamma   90.00
#
_symmetry.space_group_name_H-M   'P 1'
#
loop_
_entity.id
_entity.type
_entity.pdbx_description
1 polymer ?
#
loop_
_entity_poly.entity_id
_entity_poly.type
_entity_poly.pdbx_seq_one_letter_code
_entity_poly.pdbx_strand_id
1 'polypeptide(L)'
;MLFMVYTSQKVRNAIINTDRSDEFWREQLGRALDPPGSVEQVGDLRLTESRSYLFECYQRNRKRPKADIYFCGLGWVAFCVNEPADVVLRVRTLPGVVHGVREPLRYKDLLAFKGWPKLHLYCMHGKMHLMWFGLCISNLLL
;
A
#
# COMPACT_ATOMS: atom_id res chain seq x y z
N MET A 1 1.51 7.83 -11.05
CA MET A 1 1.06 8.06 -9.65
C MET A 1 2.22 7.76 -8.71
N LEU A 2 2.39 8.47 -7.60
CA LEU A 2 3.46 8.22 -6.63
C LEU A 2 2.87 7.66 -5.33
N PHE A 3 3.43 6.56 -4.84
CA PHE A 3 3.16 6.03 -3.50
C PHE A 3 4.31 6.33 -2.56
N MET A 4 3.95 6.75 -1.35
CA MET A 4 4.82 7.01 -0.22
C MET A 4 4.45 6.01 0.88
N VAL A 5 5.35 5.06 1.14
CA VAL A 5 5.10 3.93 2.03
C VAL A 5 5.85 4.14 3.32
N TYR A 6 5.11 4.09 4.42
CA TYR A 6 5.60 4.32 5.76
C TYR A 6 5.40 3.05 6.59
N THR A 7 6.30 2.09 6.41
CA THR A 7 6.30 0.78 7.11
C THR A 7 7.63 0.54 7.81
N SER A 8 7.63 -0.33 8.82
CA SER A 8 8.86 -0.70 9.55
C SER A 8 9.99 -1.12 8.60
N GLN A 9 11.24 -0.81 8.95
CA GLN A 9 12.43 -1.16 8.16
C GLN A 9 12.60 -2.66 7.93
N LYS A 10 11.93 -3.49 8.74
CA LYS A 10 11.95 -4.95 8.63
C LYS A 10 10.95 -5.49 7.59
N VAL A 11 10.00 -4.66 7.14
CA VAL A 11 8.97 -5.07 6.17
C VAL A 11 9.54 -4.91 4.77
N ARG A 12 9.57 -5.99 4.00
CA ARG A 12 9.94 -5.95 2.59
C ARG A 12 8.71 -5.67 1.73
N ASN A 13 8.82 -4.69 0.84
CA ASN A 13 7.79 -4.36 -0.13
C ASN A 13 8.28 -4.60 -1.56
N ALA A 14 7.35 -4.93 -2.45
CA ALA A 14 7.60 -5.13 -3.87
C ALA A 14 6.53 -4.41 -4.72
N ILE A 15 6.92 -3.92 -5.91
CA ILE A 15 5.97 -3.44 -6.92
C ILE A 15 5.88 -4.48 -8.03
N ILE A 16 4.66 -4.90 -8.36
CA ILE A 16 4.39 -5.90 -9.39
C ILE A 16 3.23 -5.44 -10.27
N ASN A 17 3.21 -5.85 -11.54
CA ASN A 17 2.06 -5.65 -12.41
C ASN A 17 0.79 -6.31 -11.83
N THR A 18 -0.36 -5.68 -12.04
CA THR A 18 -1.66 -6.17 -11.56
C THR A 18 -1.97 -7.62 -11.89
N ASP A 19 -1.67 -8.03 -13.12
CA ASP A 19 -2.09 -9.33 -13.63
C ASP A 19 -1.26 -10.49 -13.06
N ARG A 20 -0.06 -10.19 -12.55
CA ARG A 20 0.86 -11.18 -11.95
C ARG A 20 0.78 -11.24 -10.44
N SER A 21 -0.18 -10.53 -9.85
CA SER A 21 -0.17 -10.25 -8.43
C SER A 21 -0.37 -11.50 -7.56
N ASP A 22 -1.37 -12.30 -7.90
CA ASP A 22 -1.69 -13.54 -7.19
C ASP A 22 -0.63 -14.64 -7.39
N GLU A 23 0.02 -14.67 -8.55
CA GLU A 23 1.15 -15.56 -8.81
C GLU A 23 2.35 -15.15 -7.97
N PHE A 24 2.76 -13.87 -8.04
CA PHE A 24 3.89 -13.35 -7.28
C PHE A 24 3.70 -13.52 -5.78
N TRP A 25 2.49 -13.26 -5.26
CA TRP A 25 2.18 -13.49 -3.86
C TRP A 25 2.47 -14.93 -3.45
N ARG A 26 1.95 -15.91 -4.21
CA ARG A 26 2.15 -17.34 -3.90
C ARG A 26 3.63 -17.77 -3.98
N GLU A 27 4.38 -17.24 -4.94
CA GLU A 27 5.77 -17.64 -5.16
C GLU A 27 6.77 -16.99 -4.19
N GLN A 28 6.49 -15.77 -3.75
CA GLN A 28 7.45 -14.92 -3.04
C GLN A 28 7.15 -14.74 -1.55
N LEU A 29 6.01 -15.25 -1.06
CA LEU A 29 5.69 -15.28 0.36
C LEU A 29 6.76 -16.06 1.13
N GLY A 30 7.28 -15.48 2.21
CA GLY A 30 8.37 -16.05 2.99
C GLY A 30 9.76 -15.96 2.33
N ARG A 31 9.86 -15.30 1.17
CA ARG A 31 11.13 -15.07 0.46
C ARG A 31 11.37 -13.58 0.26
N ALA A 32 10.84 -13.03 -0.83
CA ALA A 32 10.93 -11.59 -1.10
C ALA A 32 9.87 -10.81 -0.33
N LEU A 33 8.75 -11.45 0.01
CA LEU A 33 7.69 -10.91 0.86
C LEU A 33 7.84 -11.50 2.27
N ASP A 34 8.67 -10.84 3.07
CA ASP A 34 8.94 -11.17 4.48
C ASP A 34 8.78 -9.90 5.35
N PRO A 35 8.11 -9.99 6.51
CA PRO A 35 7.30 -11.12 6.97
C PRO A 35 6.00 -11.29 6.15
N PRO A 36 5.21 -12.35 6.38
CA PRO A 36 5.50 -13.53 7.21
C PRO A 36 6.56 -14.42 6.56
N GLY A 37 7.35 -15.10 7.39
CA GLY A 37 8.56 -15.80 6.96
C GLY A 37 8.31 -17.12 6.23
N SER A 38 7.09 -17.67 6.31
CA SER A 38 6.73 -18.88 5.58
C SER A 38 5.22 -19.02 5.38
N VAL A 39 4.82 -19.85 4.42
CA VAL A 39 3.43 -20.22 4.19
C VAL A 39 2.82 -20.87 5.44
N GLU A 40 3.58 -21.66 6.21
CA GLU A 40 3.04 -22.30 7.43
C GLU A 40 2.59 -21.28 8.50
N GLN A 41 3.24 -20.10 8.57
CA GLN A 41 2.83 -19.02 9.49
C GLN A 41 1.51 -18.37 9.07
N VAL A 42 1.16 -18.47 7.80
CA VAL A 42 -0.05 -17.88 7.20
C VAL A 42 -1.13 -18.94 7.00
N GLY A 43 -0.77 -20.22 7.02
CA GLY A 43 -1.63 -21.34 6.66
C GLY A 43 -2.20 -21.16 5.25
N ASP A 44 -3.48 -21.52 5.09
CA ASP A 44 -4.24 -21.30 3.87
C ASP A 44 -4.76 -19.85 3.70
N LEU A 45 -4.34 -18.91 4.56
CA LEU A 45 -4.83 -17.54 4.47
C LEU A 45 -4.34 -16.89 3.18
N ARG A 46 -5.27 -16.65 2.26
CA ARG A 46 -5.07 -15.84 1.07
C ARG A 46 -5.37 -14.38 1.39
N LEU A 47 -4.97 -13.48 0.50
CA LEU A 47 -5.43 -12.10 0.50
C LEU A 47 -6.92 -12.03 0.08
N THR A 48 -7.81 -12.51 0.96
CA THR A 48 -9.25 -12.66 0.71
C THR A 48 -10.04 -11.42 1.07
N GLU A 49 -9.62 -10.67 2.09
CA GLU A 49 -10.28 -9.42 2.46
C GLU A 49 -9.92 -8.37 1.42
N SER A 50 -10.89 -7.89 0.65
CA SER A 50 -10.67 -6.91 -0.41
C SER A 50 -11.62 -5.74 -0.24
N ARG A 51 -11.09 -4.52 -0.20
CA ARG A 51 -11.88 -3.28 -0.28
C ARG A 51 -11.34 -2.36 -1.36
N SER A 52 -12.26 -1.69 -2.03
CA SER A 52 -11.94 -0.66 -3.02
C SER A 52 -12.22 0.72 -2.43
N TYR A 53 -11.30 1.64 -2.63
CA TYR A 53 -11.43 3.04 -2.24
C TYR A 53 -11.37 3.92 -3.49
N LEU A 54 -12.38 4.76 -3.68
CA LEU A 54 -12.45 5.72 -4.78
C LEU A 54 -12.00 7.11 -4.30
N PHE A 55 -11.16 7.76 -5.08
CA PHE A 55 -10.65 9.10 -4.80
C PHE A 55 -10.76 9.98 -6.03
N GLU A 56 -11.59 11.01 -5.95
CA GLU A 56 -11.70 12.05 -6.96
C GLU A 56 -10.57 13.06 -6.77
N CYS A 57 -9.53 12.99 -7.60
CA CYS A 57 -8.33 13.80 -7.41
C CYS A 57 -8.34 15.06 -8.28
N TYR A 58 -8.90 16.15 -7.75
CA TYR A 58 -8.97 17.43 -8.43
C TYR A 58 -7.63 18.18 -8.55
N GLN A 59 -7.59 19.12 -9.50
CA GLN A 59 -6.41 19.88 -9.91
C GLN A 59 -5.79 20.76 -8.81
N ARG A 60 -6.60 21.24 -7.85
CA ARG A 60 -6.17 22.21 -6.82
C ARG A 60 -5.07 21.68 -5.88
N ASN A 61 -4.93 20.35 -5.77
CA ASN A 61 -3.99 19.69 -4.85
C ASN A 61 -2.93 18.85 -5.58
N ARG A 62 -2.52 19.22 -6.80
CA ARG A 62 -1.43 18.54 -7.52
C ARG A 62 -0.18 18.47 -6.62
N LYS A 63 0.52 17.32 -6.64
CA LYS A 63 1.74 17.03 -5.86
C LYS A 63 1.59 16.93 -4.33
N ARG A 64 0.38 16.95 -3.78
CA ARG A 64 0.15 16.65 -2.35
C ARG A 64 -0.42 15.24 -2.18
N PRO A 65 -0.10 14.55 -1.08
CA PRO A 65 -0.78 13.30 -0.76
C PRO A 65 -2.29 13.53 -0.69
N LYS A 66 -3.04 12.57 -1.23
CA LYS A 66 -4.50 12.64 -1.38
C LYS A 66 -5.22 11.99 -0.22
N ALA A 67 -4.71 10.84 0.22
CA ALA A 67 -5.14 10.18 1.42
C ALA A 67 -4.02 9.30 1.98
N ASP A 68 -4.13 8.96 3.25
CA ASP A 68 -3.37 7.88 3.87
C ASP A 68 -4.26 6.63 3.95
N ILE A 69 -3.82 5.55 3.34
CA ILE A 69 -4.39 4.21 3.55
C ILE A 69 -3.59 3.56 4.67
N TYR A 70 -4.19 3.48 5.86
CA TYR A 70 -3.52 2.92 7.03
C TYR A 70 -3.83 1.44 7.24
N PHE A 71 -2.85 0.75 7.81
CA PHE A 71 -2.85 -0.67 8.14
C PHE A 71 -2.41 -0.79 9.59
N CYS A 72 -3.35 -1.13 10.47
CA CYS A 72 -3.08 -1.20 11.90
C CYS A 72 -1.92 -2.16 12.20
N GLY A 73 -0.93 -1.67 12.95
CA GLY A 73 0.28 -2.44 13.30
C GLY A 73 1.36 -2.50 12.22
N LEU A 74 1.10 -2.06 10.99
CA LEU A 74 2.06 -2.14 9.88
C LEU A 74 2.58 -0.77 9.44
N GLY A 75 1.70 0.21 9.36
CA GLY A 75 2.03 1.53 8.81
C GLY A 75 0.91 2.10 7.96
N TRP A 76 1.26 2.93 6.98
CA TRP A 76 0.29 3.41 5.99
C TRP A 76 0.99 3.75 4.67
N VAL A 77 0.16 3.92 3.65
CA VAL A 77 0.58 4.36 2.32
C VAL A 77 -0.15 5.62 1.97
N ALA A 78 0.60 6.67 1.67
CA ALA A 78 0.08 7.90 1.11
C ALA A 78 0.30 7.89 -0.41
N PHE A 79 -0.60 8.50 -1.18
CA PHE A 79 -0.44 8.57 -2.63
C PHE A 79 -0.65 9.98 -3.18
N CYS A 80 0.12 10.31 -4.22
CA CYS A 80 0.05 11.57 -4.94
C CYS A 80 -0.27 11.31 -6.41
N VAL A 81 -1.13 12.15 -6.98
CA VAL A 81 -1.33 12.23 -8.43
C VAL A 81 -0.78 13.55 -8.97
N ASN A 82 -0.16 13.47 -10.15
CA ASN A 82 0.41 14.63 -10.83
C ASN A 82 -0.62 15.36 -11.70
N GLU A 83 -1.63 14.64 -12.19
CA GLU A 83 -2.70 15.15 -13.04
C GLU A 83 -4.07 14.85 -12.40
N PRO A 84 -5.13 15.61 -12.74
CA PRO A 84 -6.48 15.30 -12.29
C PRO A 84 -6.90 13.93 -12.81
N ALA A 85 -7.34 13.06 -11.92
CA ALA A 85 -7.76 11.70 -12.26
C ALA A 85 -8.61 11.14 -11.13
N ASP A 86 -9.56 10.28 -11.48
CA ASP A 86 -10.20 9.43 -10.48
C ASP A 86 -9.31 8.21 -10.26
N VAL A 87 -9.04 7.92 -8.99
CA VAL A 87 -8.15 6.83 -8.60
C VAL A 87 -8.96 5.82 -7.80
N VAL A 88 -8.97 4.57 -8.27
CA VAL A 88 -9.48 3.45 -7.50
C VAL A 88 -8.31 2.66 -6.93
N LEU A 89 -8.21 2.64 -5.61
CA LEU A 89 -7.25 1.83 -4.89
C LEU A 89 -7.94 0.59 -4.32
N ARG A 90 -7.59 -0.59 -4.85
CA ARG A 90 -8.04 -1.86 -4.30
C ARG A 90 -7.00 -2.39 -3.34
N VAL A 91 -7.38 -2.52 -2.08
CA VAL A 91 -6.57 -3.06 -0.99
C VAL A 91 -7.02 -4.48 -0.73
N ARG A 92 -6.10 -5.43 -0.75
CA ARG A 92 -6.33 -6.82 -0.36
C ARG A 92 -5.49 -7.14 0.86
N THR A 93 -6.08 -7.74 1.88
CA THR A 93 -5.42 -8.06 3.15
C THR A 93 -5.70 -9.49 3.62
N LEU A 94 -4.90 -9.98 4.57
CA LEU A 94 -5.24 -11.19 5.32
C LEU A 94 -6.46 -10.93 6.23
N PRO A 95 -7.29 -11.95 6.50
CA PRO A 95 -8.39 -11.85 7.45
C PRO A 95 -7.96 -11.27 8.80
N GLY A 96 -8.76 -10.33 9.32
CA GLY A 96 -8.52 -9.68 10.62
C GLY A 96 -7.57 -8.49 10.57
N VAL A 97 -6.89 -8.21 9.46
CA VAL A 97 -6.07 -7.00 9.33
C VAL A 97 -6.99 -5.78 9.19
N VAL A 98 -6.99 -4.92 10.21
CA VAL A 98 -7.76 -3.68 10.19
C VAL A 98 -7.04 -2.64 9.34
N HIS A 99 -7.76 -2.12 8.36
CA HIS A 99 -7.27 -1.06 7.48
C HIS A 99 -8.36 -0.06 7.12
N GLY A 100 -7.95 1.15 6.74
CA GLY A 100 -8.89 2.22 6.43
C GLY A 100 -8.22 3.40 5.74
N VAL A 101 -9.03 4.44 5.51
CA VAL A 101 -8.60 5.69 4.87
C VAL A 101 -8.70 6.81 5.90
N ARG A 102 -7.73 7.71 5.90
CA ARG A 102 -7.75 8.95 6.68
C ARG A 102 -7.17 10.11 5.86
N GLU A 103 -7.35 11.33 6.36
CA GLU A 103 -6.64 12.49 5.81
C GLU A 103 -5.12 12.32 5.94
N PRO A 104 -4.34 12.78 4.94
CA PRO A 104 -2.88 12.70 5.01
C PRO A 104 -2.33 13.36 6.26
N LEU A 105 -1.47 12.65 6.99
CA LEU A 105 -0.74 13.26 8.10
C LEU A 105 0.09 14.44 7.57
N ARG A 106 0.03 15.58 8.28
CA ARG A 106 0.76 16.78 7.86
C ARG A 106 2.24 16.59 8.16
N TYR A 107 3.09 17.19 7.35
CA TYR A 107 4.56 17.12 7.53
C TYR A 107 5.01 17.44 8.96
N LYS A 108 4.38 18.44 9.61
CA LYS A 108 4.65 18.80 11.01
C LYS A 108 4.32 17.66 11.99
N ASP A 109 3.24 16.92 11.73
CA ASP A 109 2.83 15.78 12.54
C ASP A 109 3.83 14.61 12.34
N LEU A 110 4.43 14.48 11.14
CA LEU A 110 5.49 13.49 10.88
C LEU A 110 6.78 13.84 11.65
N LEU A 111 7.18 15.11 11.67
CA LEU A 111 8.43 15.56 12.31
C LEU A 111 8.45 15.40 13.83
N ALA A 112 7.28 15.42 14.48
CA ALA A 112 7.18 15.31 15.94
C ALA A 112 7.65 13.95 16.48
N PHE A 113 7.75 12.92 15.63
CA PHE A 113 8.08 11.57 16.03
C PHE A 113 9.48 11.16 15.56
N LYS A 114 10.43 11.09 16.49
CA LYS A 114 11.84 10.74 16.22
C LYS A 114 12.08 9.30 15.72
N GLY A 115 11.08 8.43 15.75
CA GLY A 115 11.23 6.98 15.50
C GLY A 115 10.61 6.47 14.18
N TRP A 116 10.45 7.33 13.17
CA TRP A 116 9.62 6.98 12.03
C TRP A 116 10.11 5.81 11.17
N PRO A 117 9.17 5.00 10.64
CA PRO A 117 9.48 4.07 9.56
C PRO A 117 10.10 4.80 8.37
N LYS A 118 11.06 4.16 7.71
CA LYS A 118 11.78 4.74 6.57
C LYS A 118 10.76 4.97 5.44
N LEU A 119 10.75 6.18 4.88
CA LEU A 119 9.92 6.50 3.73
C LEU A 119 10.45 5.76 2.50
N HIS A 120 9.63 4.90 1.92
CA HIS A 120 9.89 4.31 0.60
C HIS A 120 9.02 4.98 -0.45
N LEU A 121 9.65 5.47 -1.52
CA LEU A 121 8.97 6.11 -2.65
C LEU A 121 8.86 5.14 -3.81
N TYR A 122 7.64 4.97 -4.32
CA TYR A 122 7.32 4.04 -5.39
C TYR A 122 6.54 4.75 -6.48
N CYS A 123 7.14 4.92 -7.66
CA CYS A 123 6.47 5.51 -8.81
C CYS A 123 5.77 4.40 -9.61
N MET A 124 4.45 4.49 -9.71
CA MET A 124 3.66 3.56 -10.52
C MET A 124 3.25 4.18 -11.85
N HIS A 125 3.55 3.43 -12.91
CA HIS A 125 3.10 3.66 -14.28
C HIS A 125 2.14 2.54 -14.68
N GLY A 126 0.90 2.88 -15.03
CA GLY A 126 -0.13 1.90 -15.36
C GLY A 126 -0.76 1.20 -14.15
N LYS A 127 -1.35 0.02 -14.39
CA LYS A 127 -1.97 -0.84 -13.36
C LYS A 127 -0.90 -1.68 -12.68
N MET A 128 -0.56 -1.32 -11.45
CA MET A 128 0.40 -2.04 -10.63
C MET A 128 -0.11 -2.21 -9.21
N HIS A 129 0.44 -3.22 -8.53
CA HIS A 129 0.32 -3.39 -7.09
C HIS A 129 1.60 -3.06 -6.36
N LEU A 130 1.41 -2.55 -5.15
CA LEU A 130 2.39 -2.55 -4.10
C LEU A 130 2.01 -3.69 -3.14
N MET A 131 2.93 -4.65 -2.97
CA MET A 131 2.75 -5.80 -2.09
C MET A 131 3.75 -5.82 -0.96
N TRP A 132 3.28 -6.21 0.22
CA TRP A 132 4.08 -6.54 1.40
C TRP A 132 3.22 -7.36 2.36
N PHE A 133 3.78 -7.82 3.50
CA PHE A 133 3.10 -8.59 4.55
C PHE A 133 1.58 -8.58 4.49
N GLY A 134 1.00 -9.70 4.04
CA GLY A 134 -0.44 -9.91 4.02
C GLY A 134 -1.25 -8.82 3.33
N LEU A 135 -0.65 -8.06 2.40
CA LEU A 135 -1.22 -6.84 1.86
C LEU A 135 -0.87 -6.59 0.39
N CYS A 136 -1.84 -6.08 -0.35
CA CYS A 136 -1.69 -5.74 -1.76
C CYS A 136 -2.54 -4.50 -2.09
N ILE A 137 -1.91 -3.38 -2.47
CA ILE A 137 -2.60 -2.17 -2.94
C ILE A 137 -2.44 -2.07 -4.44
N SER A 138 -3.56 -2.07 -5.16
CA SER A 138 -3.65 -1.97 -6.62
C SER A 138 -4.09 -0.57 -7.02
N ASN A 139 -3.46 0.03 -8.03
CA ASN A 139 -4.04 1.16 -8.73
C ASN A 139 -4.84 0.69 -9.95
N LEU A 140 -6.12 1.05 -9.98
CA LEU A 140 -6.95 1.01 -11.17
C LEU A 140 -7.24 2.45 -11.60
N LEU A 141 -6.57 2.88 -12.66
CA LEU A 141 -6.96 4.07 -13.41
C LEU A 141 -8.19 3.70 -14.25
N LEU A 142 -9.25 4.50 -14.11
CA LEU A 142 -10.44 4.48 -14.95
C LEU A 142 -10.19 5.24 -16.25
#